data_AF-A0A7R9ZQF0-F1
#
_entry.id   AF-A0A7R9ZQF0-F1
#
_cell.length_a   1.000
_cell.length_b   1.000
_cell.length_c   1.000
_cell.angle_alpha   90.00
_cell.angle_beta   90.00
_cell.angle_gamma   90.00
#
_symmetry.space_group_name_H-M   'P 1'
#
loop_
_entity.id
_entity.type
_entity.pdbx_description
1 polymer ?
#
loop_
_entity_poly.entity_id
_entity_poly.type
_entity_poly.pdbx_seq_one_letter_code
_entity_poly.pdbx_strand_id
1 'polypeptide(L)'
;MSFGIPVQEIPITHNGDRKLGGYASKWLGRRQLIERRPNMFRGAIELPARNDVLLGKGKPIQEHCGNKRLHDIVALYYDDYNEAPTRLMKRATCEKVLQVIHTTPAKFLKRANTGYWAEVPNNAALEKIGHCFRRKREVINAQRRNREQSDTQQGEREDGQALILRAFGSRKGTNSSNNNDGGASVAGLGSNKRGRMSRPSPGMQ
;
A
#
# COMPACT_ATOMS: atom_id res chain seq x y z
N MET A 1 -11.71 51.59 -15.23
CA MET A 1 -12.62 50.48 -15.55
C MET A 1 -11.77 49.25 -15.82
N SER A 2 -11.63 48.35 -14.86
CA SER A 2 -10.96 47.05 -15.05
C SER A 2 -12.04 46.03 -15.41
N PHE A 3 -11.90 45.37 -16.55
CA PHE A 3 -12.89 44.44 -17.15
C PHE A 3 -13.02 43.10 -16.39
N GLY A 4 -12.99 43.09 -15.05
CA GLY A 4 -13.18 41.90 -14.23
C GLY A 4 -12.04 40.87 -14.28
N ILE A 5 -10.97 41.12 -15.03
CA ILE A 5 -9.78 40.26 -15.06
C ILE A 5 -8.73 40.87 -14.09
N PRO A 6 -8.33 40.14 -13.04
CA PRO A 6 -7.33 40.64 -12.08
C PRO A 6 -5.97 40.80 -12.78
N VAL A 7 -5.57 42.05 -13.03
CA VAL A 7 -4.33 42.42 -13.74
C VAL A 7 -3.08 41.89 -13.02
N GLN A 8 -3.18 41.67 -11.71
CA GLN A 8 -2.13 41.08 -10.88
C GLN A 8 -1.83 39.62 -11.22
N GLU A 9 -2.79 38.89 -11.79
CA GLU A 9 -2.65 37.47 -12.16
C GLU A 9 -2.15 37.30 -13.60
N ILE A 10 -2.11 38.38 -14.38
CA ILE A 10 -1.62 38.36 -15.75
C ILE A 10 -0.08 38.38 -15.71
N PRO A 11 0.62 37.42 -16.37
CA PRO A 11 2.08 37.33 -16.35
C PRO A 11 2.76 38.37 -17.26
N ILE A 12 2.17 39.56 -17.37
CA ILE A 12 2.63 40.67 -18.22
C ILE A 12 2.53 41.97 -17.39
N THR A 13 3.62 42.71 -17.32
CA THR A 13 3.69 44.05 -16.71
C THR A 13 3.03 45.08 -17.64
N HIS A 14 2.71 46.26 -17.10
CA HIS A 14 2.21 47.39 -17.89
C HIS A 14 3.18 47.86 -18.99
N ASN A 15 4.47 47.53 -18.90
CA ASN A 15 5.50 47.85 -19.89
C ASN A 15 5.67 46.77 -20.97
N GLY A 16 4.84 45.71 -20.94
CA GLY A 16 4.96 44.57 -21.85
C GLY A 16 6.00 43.52 -21.43
N ASP A 17 6.80 43.80 -20.40
CA ASP A 17 7.72 42.82 -19.83
C ASP A 17 6.97 41.71 -19.12
N ARG A 18 7.43 40.46 -19.25
CA ARG A 18 6.73 39.31 -18.69
C ARG A 18 7.08 39.12 -17.22
N LYS A 19 6.08 39.15 -16.32
CA LYS A 19 6.23 38.78 -14.91
C LYS A 19 6.30 37.26 -14.77
N LEU A 20 7.43 36.68 -15.16
CA LEU A 20 7.62 35.24 -15.08
C LEU A 20 8.45 34.91 -13.85
N GLY A 21 7.80 34.36 -12.82
CA GLY A 21 8.50 33.65 -11.77
C GLY A 21 9.33 32.50 -12.37
N GLY A 22 10.31 31.98 -11.61
CA GLY A 22 11.26 30.99 -12.12
C GLY A 22 10.63 29.74 -12.75
N TYR A 23 9.47 29.29 -12.25
CA TYR A 23 8.72 28.18 -12.83
C TYR A 23 8.13 28.50 -14.22
N ALA A 24 7.55 29.68 -14.38
CA ALA A 24 6.90 30.10 -15.61
C ALA A 24 7.92 30.39 -16.73
N SER A 25 9.09 30.95 -16.39
CA SER A 25 10.20 31.13 -17.32
C SER A 25 10.74 29.78 -17.83
N LYS A 26 10.93 28.81 -16.94
CA LYS A 26 11.33 27.45 -17.31
C LYS A 26 10.29 26.78 -18.22
N TRP A 27 8.99 26.92 -17.90
CA TRP A 27 7.92 26.37 -18.72
C TRP A 27 7.89 26.98 -20.13
N LEU A 28 7.97 28.30 -20.25
CA LEU A 28 7.98 28.99 -21.55
C LEU A 28 9.20 28.62 -22.40
N GLY A 29 10.39 28.58 -21.81
CA GLY A 29 11.60 28.14 -22.54
C GLY A 29 11.45 26.70 -23.04
N ARG A 30 10.82 25.84 -22.24
CA ARG A 30 10.53 24.45 -22.63
C ARG A 30 9.51 24.37 -23.76
N ARG A 31 8.49 25.22 -23.74
CA ARG A 31 7.43 25.26 -24.75
C ARG A 31 7.97 25.75 -26.10
N GLN A 32 8.78 26.81 -26.09
CA GLN A 32 9.47 27.30 -27.28
C GLN A 32 10.36 26.23 -27.92
N LEU A 33 11.02 25.39 -27.12
CA LEU A 33 11.85 24.31 -27.64
C LEU A 33 11.02 23.24 -28.38
N ILE A 34 9.83 22.91 -27.87
CA ILE A 34 8.90 22.00 -28.56
C ILE A 34 8.49 22.58 -29.91
N GLU A 35 8.07 23.84 -29.93
CA GLU A 35 7.58 24.52 -31.13
C GLU A 35 8.66 24.63 -32.20
N ARG A 36 9.92 24.88 -31.81
CA ARG A 36 11.05 24.93 -32.74
C ARG A 36 11.46 23.55 -33.27
N ARG A 37 11.23 22.47 -32.51
CA ARG A 37 11.68 21.11 -32.86
C ARG A 37 10.60 20.06 -32.56
N PRO A 38 9.46 20.08 -33.27
CA PRO A 38 8.34 19.19 -32.98
C PRO A 38 8.70 17.70 -33.13
N ASN A 39 9.57 17.37 -34.09
CA ASN A 39 10.03 16.00 -34.31
C ASN A 39 10.80 15.40 -33.14
N MET A 40 11.50 16.23 -32.36
CA MET A 40 12.27 15.78 -31.19
C MET A 40 11.37 15.38 -30.01
N PHE A 41 10.13 15.87 -29.99
CA PHE A 41 9.15 15.62 -28.93
C PHE A 41 7.93 14.84 -29.44
N ARG A 42 8.03 14.21 -30.62
CA ARG A 42 6.96 13.38 -31.16
C ARG A 42 6.73 12.19 -30.21
N GLY A 43 5.52 12.10 -29.66
CA GLY A 43 5.16 11.08 -28.65
C GLY A 43 5.57 11.43 -27.22
N ALA A 44 6.13 12.63 -26.97
CA ALA A 44 6.34 13.13 -25.62
C ALA A 44 5.00 13.58 -25.00
N ILE A 45 4.73 13.08 -23.80
CA ILE A 45 3.52 13.38 -23.04
C ILE A 45 3.87 14.43 -21.98
N GLU A 46 3.18 15.56 -22.01
CA GLU A 46 3.39 16.65 -21.03
C GLU A 46 2.81 16.29 -19.67
N LEU A 47 1.57 15.77 -19.67
CA LEU A 47 0.81 15.41 -18.47
C LEU A 47 0.33 13.97 -18.57
N PRO A 48 0.65 13.12 -17.58
CA PRO A 48 0.13 11.76 -17.55
C PRO A 48 -1.37 11.78 -17.28
N ALA A 49 -2.11 10.88 -17.92
CA ALA A 49 -3.51 10.70 -17.64
C ALA A 49 -3.71 10.01 -16.29
N ARG A 50 -4.90 10.16 -15.70
CA ARG A 50 -5.27 9.57 -14.40
C ARG A 50 -5.01 8.06 -14.33
N ASN A 51 -5.29 7.35 -15.43
CA ASN A 51 -5.17 5.89 -15.45
C ASN A 51 -3.76 5.40 -15.84
N ASP A 52 -2.83 6.30 -16.16
CA ASP A 52 -1.48 5.92 -16.60
C ASP A 52 -0.63 5.40 -15.44
N VAL A 53 0.18 4.39 -15.76
CA VAL A 53 1.10 3.75 -14.84
C VAL A 53 2.45 4.43 -14.96
N LEU A 54 2.91 5.04 -13.86
CA LEU A 54 4.13 5.84 -13.87
C LEU A 54 5.32 5.01 -13.35
N LEU A 55 6.36 4.92 -14.17
CA LEU A 55 7.65 4.34 -13.84
C LEU A 55 8.57 5.43 -13.29
N GLY A 56 9.03 5.24 -12.06
CA GLY A 56 9.96 6.15 -11.40
C GLY A 56 10.15 5.84 -9.92
N LYS A 57 10.95 6.68 -9.27
CA LYS A 57 11.19 6.66 -7.82
C LYS A 57 10.50 7.86 -7.17
N GLY A 58 10.13 7.72 -5.89
CA GLY A 58 9.53 8.79 -5.09
C GLY A 58 8.04 8.57 -4.77
N LYS A 59 7.59 9.21 -3.68
CA LYS A 59 6.21 9.15 -3.17
C LYS A 59 5.14 9.60 -4.19
N PRO A 60 5.25 10.77 -4.85
CA PRO A 60 4.17 11.25 -5.73
C PRO A 60 3.92 10.34 -6.93
N ILE A 61 4.96 9.65 -7.41
CA ILE A 61 4.84 8.67 -8.49
C ILE A 61 4.15 7.40 -7.96
N GLN A 62 4.55 6.91 -6.79
CA GLN A 62 3.98 5.68 -6.21
C GLN A 62 2.51 5.84 -5.84
N GLU A 63 2.11 7.02 -5.38
CA GLU A 63 0.72 7.32 -4.98
C GLU A 63 -0.19 7.68 -6.15
N HIS A 64 0.34 7.71 -7.37
CA HIS A 64 -0.46 7.94 -8.58
C HIS A 64 -1.58 6.90 -8.71
N CYS A 65 -2.77 7.35 -9.12
CA CYS A 65 -3.95 6.50 -9.21
C CYS A 65 -3.78 5.29 -10.13
N GLY A 66 -3.11 5.44 -11.29
CA GLY A 66 -2.76 4.31 -12.14
C GLY A 66 -1.83 3.30 -11.48
N ASN A 67 -0.89 3.74 -10.62
CA ASN A 67 -0.02 2.84 -9.87
C ASN A 67 -0.77 2.12 -8.74
N LYS A 68 -1.70 2.79 -8.07
CA LYS A 68 -2.59 2.16 -7.08
C LYS A 68 -3.45 1.07 -7.73
N ARG A 69 -4.10 1.39 -8.86
CA ARG A 69 -4.88 0.41 -9.63
C ARG A 69 -4.03 -0.78 -10.08
N LEU A 70 -2.78 -0.55 -10.51
CA LEU A 70 -1.85 -1.64 -10.81
C LEU A 70 -1.62 -2.53 -9.58
N HIS A 71 -1.44 -1.95 -8.39
CA HIS A 71 -1.27 -2.73 -7.16
C HIS A 71 -2.51 -3.57 -6.81
N ASP A 72 -3.71 -3.06 -7.06
CA ASP A 72 -4.97 -3.79 -6.86
C ASP A 72 -5.07 -4.97 -7.84
N ILE A 73 -4.77 -4.76 -9.12
CA ILE A 73 -4.76 -5.85 -10.11
C ILE A 73 -3.70 -6.90 -9.77
N VAL A 74 -2.49 -6.47 -9.40
CA VAL A 74 -1.41 -7.36 -8.94
C VAL A 74 -1.82 -8.15 -7.70
N ALA A 75 -2.70 -7.60 -6.86
CA ALA A 75 -3.22 -8.31 -5.71
C ALA A 75 -4.12 -9.49 -6.10
N LEU A 76 -4.95 -9.31 -7.13
CA LEU A 76 -5.87 -10.34 -7.62
C LEU A 76 -5.12 -11.52 -8.25
N TYR A 77 -4.05 -11.26 -8.99
CA TYR A 77 -3.24 -12.30 -9.67
C TYR A 77 -2.04 -12.77 -8.83
N TYR A 78 -1.98 -12.43 -7.55
CA TYR A 78 -0.81 -12.74 -6.72
C TYR A 78 -0.63 -14.23 -6.48
N ASP A 79 -1.71 -14.95 -6.20
CA ASP A 79 -1.66 -16.38 -5.89
C ASP A 79 -1.22 -17.17 -7.13
N ASP A 80 -1.81 -16.90 -8.31
CA ASP A 80 -1.38 -17.43 -9.61
C ASP A 80 0.13 -17.23 -9.86
N TYR A 81 0.66 -16.03 -9.58
CA TYR A 81 2.08 -15.73 -9.76
C TYR A 81 2.96 -16.47 -8.74
N ASN A 82 2.46 -16.65 -7.52
CA ASN A 82 3.19 -17.29 -6.44
C ASN A 82 3.27 -18.80 -6.60
N GLU A 83 2.18 -19.43 -7.05
CA GLU A 83 2.06 -20.85 -7.32
C GLU A 83 2.75 -21.28 -8.62
N ALA A 84 2.98 -20.34 -9.54
CA ALA A 84 3.68 -20.61 -10.80
C ALA A 84 5.09 -21.22 -10.56
N PRO A 85 5.35 -22.45 -11.02
CA PRO A 85 6.63 -23.13 -10.79
C PRO A 85 7.76 -22.54 -11.65
N THR A 86 7.47 -22.26 -12.92
CA THR A 86 8.48 -21.88 -13.92
C THR A 86 8.52 -20.37 -14.17
N ARG A 87 9.70 -19.83 -14.53
CA ARG A 87 9.86 -18.43 -14.96
C ARG A 87 8.95 -18.05 -16.13
N LEU A 88 8.70 -18.97 -17.05
CA LEU A 88 7.80 -18.78 -18.18
C LEU A 88 6.35 -18.56 -17.73
N MET A 89 5.85 -19.37 -16.79
CA MET A 89 4.51 -19.22 -16.23
C MET A 89 4.36 -17.90 -15.47
N LYS A 90 5.39 -17.49 -14.71
CA LYS A 90 5.43 -16.17 -14.05
C LYS A 90 5.34 -15.02 -15.05
N ARG A 91 6.05 -15.14 -16.18
CA ARG A 91 5.97 -14.17 -17.27
C ARG A 91 4.57 -14.15 -17.89
N ALA A 92 3.96 -15.31 -18.14
CA ALA A 92 2.61 -15.41 -18.66
C ALA A 92 1.59 -14.72 -17.72
N THR A 93 1.74 -14.86 -16.40
CA THR A 93 0.91 -14.13 -15.44
C THR A 93 1.09 -12.61 -15.54
N CYS A 94 2.33 -12.12 -15.71
CA CYS A 94 2.58 -10.71 -15.97
C CYS A 94 1.94 -10.23 -17.28
N GLU A 95 1.96 -11.04 -18.33
CA GLU A 95 1.34 -10.73 -19.63
C GLU A 95 -0.18 -10.65 -19.52
N LYS A 96 -0.82 -11.54 -18.74
CA LYS A 96 -2.26 -11.43 -18.41
C LYS A 96 -2.59 -10.10 -17.74
N VAL A 97 -1.81 -9.71 -16.72
CA VAL A 97 -1.98 -8.42 -16.03
C VAL A 97 -1.82 -7.24 -17.00
N LEU A 98 -0.84 -7.31 -17.90
CA LEU A 98 -0.62 -6.27 -18.91
C LEU A 98 -1.84 -6.13 -19.84
N GLN A 99 -2.41 -7.24 -20.31
CA GLN A 99 -3.62 -7.24 -21.12
C GLN A 99 -4.83 -6.62 -20.40
N VAL A 100 -5.02 -6.92 -19.12
CA VAL A 100 -6.09 -6.33 -18.30
C VAL A 100 -5.93 -4.82 -18.19
N ILE A 101 -4.70 -4.32 -18.05
CA ILE A 101 -4.42 -2.88 -17.99
C ILE A 101 -4.72 -2.22 -19.35
N HIS A 102 -4.28 -2.85 -20.44
CA HIS A 102 -4.52 -2.37 -21.81
C HIS A 102 -5.98 -2.45 -22.27
N THR A 103 -6.86 -3.14 -21.52
CA THR A 103 -8.31 -3.08 -21.75
C THR A 103 -8.84 -1.66 -21.52
N THR A 104 -8.16 -0.89 -20.68
CA THR A 104 -8.36 0.56 -20.57
C THR A 104 -7.30 1.31 -21.39
N PRO A 105 -7.55 2.57 -21.81
CA PRO A 105 -6.57 3.39 -22.53
C PRO A 105 -5.46 3.89 -21.59
N ALA A 106 -4.86 2.99 -20.80
CA ALA A 106 -3.82 3.25 -19.83
C ALA A 106 -2.45 2.93 -20.45
N LYS A 107 -1.50 3.84 -20.28
CA LYS A 107 -0.14 3.70 -20.78
C LYS A 107 0.86 3.54 -19.65
N PHE A 108 1.98 2.87 -19.96
CA PHE A 108 3.14 2.83 -19.08
C PHE A 108 4.08 3.97 -19.47
N LEU A 109 4.31 4.90 -18.54
CA LEU A 109 5.05 6.12 -18.79
C LEU A 109 6.31 6.19 -17.94
N LYS A 110 7.43 6.60 -18.54
CA LYS A 110 8.69 6.86 -17.84
C LYS A 110 9.10 8.31 -18.08
N ARG A 111 9.56 8.97 -17.02
CA ARG A 111 10.07 10.34 -17.13
C ARG A 111 11.43 10.33 -17.85
N ALA A 112 11.49 10.98 -19.01
CA ALA A 112 12.71 11.18 -19.77
C ALA A 112 13.59 12.29 -19.16
N ASN A 113 14.85 12.36 -19.56
CA ASN A 113 15.80 13.39 -19.11
C ASN A 113 15.38 14.81 -19.55
N THR A 114 14.59 14.90 -20.62
CA THR A 114 13.97 16.13 -21.10
C THR A 114 12.86 16.64 -20.16
N GLY A 115 12.49 15.85 -19.16
CA GLY A 115 11.45 16.08 -18.16
C GLY A 115 10.04 15.70 -18.62
N TYR A 116 9.89 15.16 -19.83
CA TYR A 116 8.58 14.74 -20.39
C TYR A 116 8.34 13.26 -20.08
N TRP A 117 7.10 12.84 -20.18
CA TRP A 117 6.74 11.43 -20.10
C TRP A 117 6.87 10.79 -21.46
N ALA A 118 7.52 9.63 -21.51
CA ALA A 118 7.63 8.81 -22.71
C ALA A 118 6.94 7.47 -22.48
N GLU A 119 6.20 7.02 -23.47
CA GLU A 119 5.60 5.69 -23.47
C GLU A 119 6.68 4.61 -23.47
N VAL A 120 6.48 3.60 -22.64
CA VAL A 120 7.44 2.53 -22.38
C VAL A 120 7.03 1.28 -23.17
N PRO A 121 7.97 0.56 -23.79
CA PRO A 121 7.64 -0.68 -24.49
C PRO A 121 7.13 -1.76 -23.54
N ASN A 122 6.29 -2.66 -24.06
CA ASN A 122 5.66 -3.74 -23.29
C ASN A 122 6.64 -4.54 -22.43
N ASN A 123 7.85 -4.82 -22.92
CA ASN A 123 8.87 -5.54 -22.14
C ASN A 123 9.20 -4.85 -20.81
N ALA A 124 9.36 -3.53 -20.80
CA ALA A 124 9.64 -2.78 -19.58
C ALA A 124 8.38 -2.61 -18.70
N ALA A 125 7.19 -2.63 -19.29
CA ALA A 125 5.93 -2.73 -18.54
C ALA A 125 5.82 -4.08 -17.79
N LEU A 126 6.19 -5.20 -18.45
CA LEU A 126 6.23 -6.53 -17.83
C LEU A 126 7.23 -6.59 -16.67
N GLU A 127 8.41 -5.99 -16.83
CA GLU A 127 9.39 -5.90 -15.75
C GLU A 127 8.84 -5.13 -14.54
N LYS A 128 8.16 -4.01 -14.78
CA LYS A 128 7.48 -3.22 -13.75
C LYS A 128 6.44 -4.05 -12.99
N ILE A 129 5.61 -4.81 -13.71
CA ILE A 129 4.62 -5.72 -13.11
C ILE A 129 5.30 -6.81 -12.28
N GLY A 130 6.34 -7.44 -12.81
CA GLY A 130 7.14 -8.45 -12.08
C GLY A 130 7.77 -7.90 -10.80
N HIS A 131 8.24 -6.65 -10.82
CA HIS A 131 8.70 -5.96 -9.61
C HIS A 131 7.58 -5.75 -8.59
N CYS A 132 6.37 -5.40 -9.02
CA CYS A 132 5.23 -5.26 -8.13
C CYS A 132 4.89 -6.58 -7.42
N PHE A 133 4.92 -7.71 -8.13
CA PHE A 133 4.73 -9.03 -7.52
C PHE A 133 5.80 -9.37 -6.48
N ARG A 134 7.08 -9.13 -6.80
CA ARG A 134 8.19 -9.35 -5.85
C ARG A 134 8.04 -8.51 -4.59
N ARG A 135 7.73 -7.22 -4.75
CA ARG A 135 7.47 -6.33 -3.61
C ARG A 135 6.29 -6.79 -2.76
N LYS A 136 5.19 -7.23 -3.39
CA LYS A 136 4.03 -7.75 -2.66
C LYS A 136 4.41 -8.97 -1.81
N ARG A 137 5.22 -9.88 -2.35
CA ARG A 137 5.76 -11.04 -1.61
C ARG A 137 6.62 -10.64 -0.42
N GLU A 138 7.51 -9.67 -0.60
CA GLU A 138 8.35 -9.13 0.48
C GLU A 138 7.50 -8.56 1.62
N VAL A 139 6.45 -7.80 1.30
CA VAL A 139 5.52 -7.23 2.29
C VAL A 139 4.79 -8.34 3.06
N ILE A 140 4.27 -9.35 2.37
CA ILE A 140 3.57 -10.48 3.02
C ILE A 140 4.52 -11.23 3.96
N ASN A 141 5.75 -11.51 3.50
CA ASN A 141 6.74 -12.21 4.32
C ASN A 141 7.17 -11.38 5.54
N ALA A 142 7.33 -10.06 5.38
CA ALA A 142 7.63 -9.17 6.50
C ALA A 142 6.50 -9.15 7.52
N GLN A 143 5.24 -9.12 7.07
CA GLN A 143 4.07 -9.18 7.96
C GLN A 143 4.00 -10.50 8.74
N ARG A 144 4.32 -11.63 8.10
CA ARG A 144 4.37 -12.94 8.77
C ARG A 144 5.41 -12.97 9.89
N ARG A 145 6.64 -12.54 9.59
CA ARG A 145 7.72 -12.45 10.59
C ARG A 145 7.35 -11.58 11.78
N ASN A 146 6.72 -10.42 11.54
CA ASN A 146 6.31 -9.53 12.61
C ASN A 146 5.24 -10.14 13.53
N ARG A 147 4.32 -10.95 12.96
CA ARG A 147 3.29 -11.67 13.75
C ARG A 147 3.90 -12.77 14.61
N GLU A 148 4.83 -13.54 14.05
CA GLU A 148 5.54 -14.59 14.78
C GLU A 148 6.33 -14.00 15.97
N GLN A 149 6.99 -12.85 15.77
CA GLN A 149 7.73 -12.15 16.84
C GLN A 149 6.82 -11.59 17.94
N SER A 150 5.59 -11.16 17.62
CA SER A 150 4.63 -10.71 18.64
C SER A 150 4.07 -11.86 19.46
N ASP A 151 3.78 -13.00 18.83
CA ASP A 151 3.22 -14.18 19.50
C ASP A 151 4.24 -14.81 20.48
N THR A 152 5.53 -14.86 20.13
CA THR A 152 6.60 -15.36 21.03
C THR A 152 6.77 -14.45 22.26
N GLN A 153 6.74 -13.13 22.09
CA GLN A 153 6.88 -12.19 23.21
C GLN A 153 5.68 -12.19 24.16
N GLN A 154 4.49 -12.58 23.70
CA GLN A 154 3.32 -12.70 24.56
C GLN A 154 3.36 -13.98 25.40
N GLY A 155 3.80 -15.10 24.82
CA GLY A 155 4.00 -16.36 25.56
C GLY A 155 5.02 -16.24 26.70
N GLU A 156 6.17 -15.60 26.44
CA GLU A 156 7.21 -15.40 27.48
C GLU A 156 6.76 -14.47 28.62
N ARG A 157 5.86 -13.51 28.35
CA ARG A 157 5.30 -12.61 29.37
C ARG A 157 4.27 -13.30 30.25
N GLU A 158 3.44 -14.19 29.69
CA GLU A 158 2.46 -14.96 30.44
C GLU A 158 3.15 -16.01 31.34
N ASP A 159 4.19 -16.66 30.84
CA ASP A 159 5.00 -17.60 31.62
C ASP A 159 5.78 -16.91 32.74
N GLY A 160 6.35 -15.73 32.48
CA GLY A 160 7.01 -14.91 33.49
C GLY A 160 6.07 -14.42 34.60
N GLN A 161 4.83 -14.02 34.26
CA GLN A 161 3.82 -13.62 35.24
C GLN A 161 3.29 -14.82 36.05
N ALA A 162 3.10 -15.98 35.43
CA ALA A 162 2.71 -17.21 36.13
C ALA A 162 3.79 -17.69 37.11
N LEU A 163 5.08 -17.49 36.78
CA LEU A 163 6.20 -17.78 37.67
C LEU A 163 6.21 -16.85 38.90
N ILE A 164 5.98 -15.55 38.69
CA ILE A 164 5.85 -14.56 39.77
C ILE A 164 4.66 -14.92 40.67
N LEU A 165 3.48 -15.23 40.12
CA LEU A 165 2.29 -15.58 40.92
C LEU A 165 2.50 -16.87 41.74
N ARG A 166 3.25 -17.85 41.20
CA ARG A 166 3.61 -19.09 41.93
C ARG A 166 4.63 -18.84 43.05
N ALA A 167 5.54 -17.88 42.89
CA ALA A 167 6.53 -17.53 43.90
C ALA A 167 5.92 -16.84 45.15
N PHE A 168 4.81 -16.10 44.98
CA PHE A 168 4.12 -15.40 46.07
C PHE A 168 2.99 -16.20 46.74
N GLY A 169 2.59 -17.36 46.19
CA GLY A 169 1.48 -18.17 46.70
C GLY A 169 1.79 -19.13 47.85
N SER A 170 3.02 -19.18 48.36
CA SER A 170 3.43 -20.12 49.41
C SER A 170 3.83 -19.42 50.71
N ARG A 171 2.88 -18.75 51.37
CA ARG A 171 2.93 -18.49 52.81
C ARG A 171 1.61 -18.89 53.45
N LYS A 172 1.56 -20.15 53.89
CA LYS A 172 0.65 -20.59 54.95
C LYS A 172 1.04 -19.90 56.25
N GLY A 173 0.28 -18.90 56.66
CA GLY A 173 0.28 -18.40 58.02
C GLY A 173 -0.91 -18.99 58.77
N THR A 174 -0.64 -19.92 59.68
CA THR A 174 -1.59 -20.37 60.69
C THR A 174 -1.72 -19.28 61.77
N ASN A 175 -2.93 -18.85 62.09
CA ASN A 175 -3.25 -18.49 63.48
C ASN A 175 -4.74 -18.62 63.76
N SER A 176 -5.03 -19.38 64.82
CA SER A 176 -6.34 -19.65 65.40
C SER A 176 -6.60 -18.65 66.52
N SER A 177 -7.79 -18.02 66.52
CA SER A 177 -8.77 -18.05 67.63
C SER A 177 -9.72 -16.83 67.63
N ASN A 178 -11.03 -17.14 67.63
CA ASN A 178 -12.17 -16.54 68.37
C ASN A 178 -12.45 -15.02 68.29
N ASN A 179 -13.68 -14.49 68.23
CA ASN A 179 -15.04 -15.00 68.48
C ASN A 179 -16.11 -14.05 67.87
N ASN A 180 -17.29 -14.63 67.64
CA ASN A 180 -18.68 -14.11 67.70
C ASN A 180 -19.31 -13.09 66.74
N ASP A 181 -20.48 -13.56 66.26
CA ASP A 181 -21.80 -12.94 66.15
C ASP A 181 -22.17 -12.00 64.98
N GLY A 182 -23.16 -12.47 64.21
CA GLY A 182 -24.37 -11.67 63.97
C GLY A 182 -24.85 -11.55 62.51
N GLY A 183 -25.95 -12.26 62.19
CA GLY A 183 -26.96 -11.86 61.18
C GLY A 183 -26.71 -12.30 59.75
N ALA A 184 -27.46 -13.29 59.23
CA ALA A 184 -28.67 -13.11 58.39
C ALA A 184 -28.37 -12.36 57.06
N SER A 185 -28.69 -12.82 55.85
CA SER A 185 -29.84 -13.61 55.42
C SER A 185 -29.76 -13.86 53.89
N VAL A 186 -30.38 -14.95 53.41
CA VAL A 186 -30.94 -15.25 52.05
C VAL A 186 -30.12 -14.97 50.77
N ALA A 187 -29.71 -15.94 49.93
CA ALA A 187 -30.42 -16.94 49.10
C ALA A 187 -30.50 -16.54 47.60
N GLY A 188 -30.19 -17.51 46.71
CA GLY A 188 -30.56 -17.51 45.28
C GLY A 188 -29.36 -17.57 44.31
N LEU A 189 -28.80 -18.74 43.99
CA LEU A 189 -29.17 -19.66 42.90
C LEU A 189 -28.99 -19.10 41.47
N GLY A 190 -28.13 -19.74 40.65
CA GLY A 190 -28.10 -19.47 39.21
C GLY A 190 -26.92 -20.06 38.44
N SER A 191 -26.88 -21.38 38.28
CA SER A 191 -25.97 -22.16 37.44
C SER A 191 -26.03 -21.79 35.94
N ASN A 192 -24.97 -21.96 35.14
CA ASN A 192 -24.76 -23.13 34.25
C ASN A 192 -23.71 -22.92 33.12
N LYS A 193 -22.80 -23.91 33.04
CA LYS A 193 -22.27 -24.67 31.88
C LYS A 193 -22.08 -24.04 30.48
N ARG A 194 -20.80 -24.09 30.05
CA ARG A 194 -20.20 -24.79 28.87
C ARG A 194 -20.94 -24.76 27.52
N GLY A 195 -20.20 -24.36 26.49
CA GLY A 195 -20.52 -24.65 25.07
C GLY A 195 -19.29 -24.60 24.16
N ARG A 196 -18.44 -25.62 24.21
CA ARG A 196 -17.36 -25.87 23.25
C ARG A 196 -17.99 -26.63 22.07
N MET A 197 -18.10 -26.02 20.90
CA MET A 197 -18.54 -26.72 19.69
C MET A 197 -17.36 -27.04 18.78
N SER A 198 -17.27 -28.32 18.45
CA SER A 198 -16.27 -28.98 17.62
C SER A 198 -16.53 -28.76 16.13
N ARG A 199 -15.44 -28.72 15.36
CA ARG A 199 -15.42 -28.82 13.89
C ARG A 199 -15.84 -30.22 13.43
N PRO A 200 -16.50 -30.36 12.28
CA PRO A 200 -16.45 -31.57 11.48
C PRO A 200 -15.50 -31.42 10.27
N SER A 201 -14.83 -32.53 9.96
CA SER A 201 -13.95 -32.78 8.81
C SER A 201 -14.70 -33.60 7.73
N PRO A 202 -14.11 -33.84 6.54
CA PRO A 202 -14.80 -33.88 5.24
C PRO A 202 -15.30 -35.27 4.83
N GLY A 203 -16.40 -35.28 4.06
CA GLY A 203 -16.96 -36.46 3.42
C GLY A 203 -16.78 -36.41 1.91
N MET A 204 -16.21 -37.50 1.39
CA MET A 204 -16.03 -37.84 -0.02
C MET A 204 -17.36 -38.01 -0.75
N GLN A 205 -17.42 -37.56 -2.00
CA GLN A 205 -18.04 -38.27 -3.14
C GLN A 205 -17.18 -38.02 -4.38
#